data_AF-A0A640S6N6-F1
#
_entry.id   AF-A0A640S6N6-F1
#
_cell.length_a   1.000
_cell.length_b   1.000
_cell.length_c   1.000
_cell.angle_alpha   90.00
_cell.angle_beta   90.00
_cell.angle_gamma   90.00
#
_symmetry.space_group_name_H-M   'P 1'
#
loop_
_entity.id
_entity.type
_entity.pdbx_description
1 polymer ?
#
loop_
_entity_poly.entity_id
_entity_poly.type
_entity_poly.pdbx_seq_one_letter_code
_entity_poly.pdbx_strand_id
1 'polypeptide(L)'
;MLPDPGTFPDEKTLAAFVLGKLDQWFHIEEQVPGRYWTGEETRIDAVLRPRDPGGWHDEGPAFGVEFKSLAPNTSTGDRYGWVAQAVGYTHCQWKGYGRLGIFLCPSPLTWLLSRADEIATARQRQISPEVLEKERQRVREYGRRFGKEYSDAYVDREALLAHRRRLGELTYEEFTARADGYASADEREREHDLRTAEELTHLLGQLSVGELMPYEKIGWALMRSGTRLWSEHGGVAKVAYELRPRIGSERRRR
;
A
#
# COMPACT_ATOMS: atom_id res chain seq x y z
N MET A 1 9.89 -5.96 -7.72
CA MET A 1 9.12 -4.82 -8.25
C MET A 1 7.66 -5.12 -8.03
N LEU A 2 6.98 -4.26 -7.27
CA LEU A 2 5.52 -4.20 -7.21
C LEU A 2 4.98 -4.12 -8.65
N PRO A 3 3.84 -4.74 -8.98
CA PRO A 3 3.21 -4.45 -10.25
C PRO A 3 2.83 -2.97 -10.25
N ASP A 4 3.54 -2.17 -11.04
CA ASP A 4 3.27 -0.72 -11.13
C ASP A 4 1.81 -0.51 -11.53
N PRO A 5 1.10 0.49 -10.95
CA PRO A 5 -0.26 0.80 -11.34
C PRO A 5 -0.38 0.95 -12.87
N GLY A 6 -1.35 0.25 -13.46
CA GLY A 6 -1.54 0.23 -14.92
C GLY A 6 -0.66 -0.74 -15.72
N THR A 7 0.20 -1.55 -15.08
CA THR A 7 0.97 -2.62 -15.76
C THR A 7 0.04 -3.65 -16.40
N PHE A 8 -1.10 -3.93 -15.76
CA PHE A 8 -2.08 -4.89 -16.22
C PHE A 8 -3.38 -4.17 -16.62
N PRO A 9 -3.99 -4.51 -17.76
CA PRO A 9 -5.20 -3.84 -18.25
C PRO A 9 -6.44 -4.18 -17.40
N ASP A 10 -6.48 -5.37 -16.79
CA ASP A 10 -7.60 -5.85 -15.98
C ASP A 10 -7.15 -6.89 -14.93
N GLU A 11 -8.07 -7.21 -14.01
CA GLU A 11 -7.86 -8.21 -12.95
C GLU A 11 -7.54 -9.59 -13.50
N LYS A 12 -8.17 -9.96 -14.63
CA LYS A 12 -7.98 -11.26 -15.27
C LYS A 12 -6.54 -11.45 -15.77
N THR A 13 -5.98 -10.42 -16.39
CA THR A 13 -4.61 -10.46 -16.92
C THR A 13 -3.59 -10.48 -15.80
N LEU A 14 -3.84 -9.72 -14.72
CA LEU A 14 -3.05 -9.78 -13.50
C LEU A 14 -3.10 -11.19 -12.88
N ALA A 15 -4.30 -11.75 -12.69
CA ALA A 15 -4.48 -13.07 -12.12
C ALA A 15 -3.75 -14.14 -12.93
N ALA A 16 -3.94 -14.16 -14.25
CA ALA A 16 -3.26 -15.11 -15.13
C ALA A 16 -1.73 -15.03 -15.03
N PHE A 17 -1.16 -13.82 -14.97
CA PHE A 17 0.27 -13.63 -14.80
C PHE A 17 0.78 -14.16 -13.46
N VAL A 18 0.11 -13.78 -12.36
CA VAL A 18 0.54 -14.16 -11.01
C VAL A 18 0.36 -15.66 -10.79
N LEU A 19 -0.80 -16.22 -11.15
CA LEU A 19 -1.08 -17.65 -11.03
C LEU A 19 -0.12 -18.48 -11.89
N GLY A 20 0.15 -18.07 -13.13
CA GLY A 20 1.13 -18.73 -13.99
C GLY A 20 2.53 -18.77 -13.38
N LYS A 21 2.93 -17.72 -12.66
CA LYS A 21 4.20 -17.70 -11.94
C LYS A 21 4.18 -18.62 -10.70
N LEU A 22 3.07 -18.63 -9.96
CA LEU A 22 2.93 -19.37 -8.70
C LEU A 22 2.69 -20.87 -8.89
N ASP A 23 2.26 -21.32 -10.07
CA ASP A 23 1.94 -22.72 -10.35
C ASP A 23 3.09 -23.68 -10.03
N GLN A 24 4.34 -23.26 -10.13
CA GLN A 24 5.49 -24.11 -9.79
C GLN A 24 5.60 -24.46 -8.29
N TRP A 25 5.00 -23.66 -7.40
CA TRP A 25 5.02 -23.88 -5.94
C TRP A 25 3.67 -24.33 -5.38
N PHE A 26 2.58 -24.03 -6.08
CA PHE A 26 1.22 -24.26 -5.60
C PHE A 26 0.39 -25.05 -6.61
N HIS A 27 -0.45 -25.95 -6.10
CA HIS A 27 -1.65 -26.39 -6.81
C HIS A 27 -2.68 -25.26 -6.77
N ILE A 28 -3.17 -24.86 -7.93
CA ILE A 28 -4.08 -23.73 -8.10
C ILE A 28 -5.46 -24.25 -8.52
N GLU A 29 -6.50 -23.82 -7.81
CA GLU A 29 -7.89 -24.00 -8.20
C GLU A 29 -8.52 -22.62 -8.36
N GLU A 30 -8.94 -22.28 -9.57
CA GLU A 30 -9.53 -20.96 -9.88
C GLU A 30 -11.04 -20.96 -9.66
N GLN A 31 -11.58 -19.79 -9.33
CA GLN A 31 -13.02 -19.51 -9.28
C GLN A 31 -13.77 -20.46 -8.34
N VAL A 32 -13.23 -20.68 -7.14
CA VAL A 32 -13.76 -21.64 -6.16
C VAL A 32 -15.05 -21.11 -5.53
N PRO A 33 -16.17 -21.86 -5.58
CA PRO A 33 -17.43 -21.41 -5.00
C PRO A 33 -17.39 -21.47 -3.47
N GLY A 34 -18.07 -20.52 -2.86
CA GLY A 34 -18.25 -20.45 -1.42
C GLY A 34 -19.61 -19.90 -1.04
N ARG A 35 -19.84 -19.82 0.27
CA ARG A 35 -21.09 -19.32 0.83
C ARG A 35 -20.80 -18.46 2.06
N TYR A 36 -21.40 -17.27 2.08
CA TYR A 36 -21.39 -16.42 3.27
C TYR A 36 -22.20 -17.06 4.40
N TRP A 37 -21.95 -16.60 5.63
CA TRP A 37 -22.72 -17.02 6.81
C TRP A 37 -24.21 -16.66 6.70
N THR A 38 -24.58 -15.68 5.88
CA THR A 38 -25.96 -15.29 5.55
C THR A 38 -26.65 -16.29 4.62
N GLY A 39 -25.91 -17.22 4.01
CA GLY A 39 -26.41 -18.17 3.02
C GLY A 39 -26.24 -17.73 1.56
N GLU A 40 -25.84 -16.47 1.32
CA GLU A 40 -25.56 -15.94 -0.02
C GLU A 40 -24.35 -16.64 -0.66
N GLU A 41 -24.48 -16.97 -1.94
CA GLU A 41 -23.42 -17.63 -2.71
C GLU A 41 -22.37 -16.62 -3.18
N THR A 42 -21.12 -17.05 -3.21
CA THR A 42 -20.01 -16.23 -3.66
C THR A 42 -18.92 -17.10 -4.30
N ARG A 43 -17.86 -16.45 -4.77
CA ARG A 43 -16.74 -17.10 -5.43
C ARG A 43 -15.47 -16.33 -5.14
N ILE A 44 -14.37 -17.05 -4.92
CA ILE A 44 -13.04 -16.46 -4.80
C ILE A 44 -12.23 -16.73 -6.06
N ASP A 45 -11.34 -15.80 -6.42
CA ASP A 45 -10.59 -15.90 -7.67
C ASP A 45 -9.70 -17.14 -7.75
N ALA A 46 -9.01 -17.46 -6.67
CA ALA A 46 -8.21 -18.68 -6.60
C ALA A 46 -8.05 -19.20 -5.17
N VAL A 47 -7.90 -20.52 -5.04
CA VAL A 47 -7.39 -21.18 -3.84
C VAL A 47 -6.08 -21.87 -4.18
N LEU A 48 -5.06 -21.59 -3.37
CA LEU A 48 -3.72 -22.11 -3.55
C LEU A 48 -3.40 -23.11 -2.43
N ARG A 49 -2.87 -24.27 -2.82
CA ARG A 49 -2.32 -25.28 -1.90
C ARG A 49 -0.86 -25.52 -2.22
N PRO A 50 0.07 -25.48 -1.25
CA PRO A 50 1.46 -25.82 -1.48
C PRO A 50 1.59 -27.21 -2.12
N ARG A 51 2.46 -27.34 -3.13
CA ARG A 51 2.83 -28.65 -3.69
C ARG A 51 3.64 -29.47 -2.69
N ASP A 52 4.47 -28.79 -1.90
CA ASP A 52 5.14 -29.35 -0.73
C ASP A 52 4.53 -28.74 0.55
N PRO A 53 3.72 -29.48 1.31
CA PRO A 53 3.16 -29.02 2.57
C PRO A 53 4.18 -29.03 3.72
N GLY A 54 5.39 -29.57 3.51
CA GLY A 54 6.46 -29.59 4.49
C GLY A 54 6.80 -28.19 5.02
N GLY A 55 6.85 -28.06 6.34
CA GLY A 55 7.23 -26.81 7.01
C GLY A 55 6.08 -25.82 7.26
N TRP A 56 4.88 -26.05 6.70
CA TRP A 56 3.68 -25.31 7.07
C TRP A 56 3.16 -25.76 8.44
N HIS A 57 2.48 -24.85 9.16
CA HIS A 57 1.87 -25.16 10.45
C HIS A 57 0.58 -25.98 10.29
N ASP A 58 -0.21 -25.73 9.26
CA ASP A 58 -1.48 -26.44 8.99
C ASP A 58 -1.21 -27.83 8.39
N GLU A 59 -2.00 -28.84 8.78
CA GLU A 59 -1.92 -30.20 8.19
C GLU A 59 -2.40 -30.26 6.73
N GLY A 60 -3.23 -29.30 6.32
CA GLY A 60 -3.70 -29.12 4.94
C GLY A 60 -3.67 -27.64 4.57
N PRO A 61 -2.46 -27.08 4.33
CA PRO A 61 -2.29 -25.65 4.11
C PRO A 61 -2.99 -25.25 2.80
N ALA A 62 -3.88 -24.28 2.93
CA ALA A 62 -4.61 -23.68 1.81
C ALA A 62 -4.93 -22.23 2.15
N PHE A 63 -4.96 -21.38 1.14
CA PHE A 63 -5.37 -19.98 1.30
C PHE A 63 -6.07 -19.49 0.04
N GLY A 64 -6.98 -18.53 0.22
CA GLY A 64 -7.64 -17.85 -0.87
C GLY A 64 -6.82 -16.66 -1.35
N VAL A 65 -6.88 -16.39 -2.66
CA VAL A 65 -6.30 -15.18 -3.26
C VAL A 65 -7.44 -14.42 -3.93
N GLU A 66 -7.50 -13.12 -3.65
CA GLU A 66 -8.43 -12.18 -4.30
C GLU A 66 -7.60 -11.18 -5.10
N PHE A 67 -7.84 -11.10 -6.40
CA PHE A 67 -7.12 -10.19 -7.28
C PHE A 67 -7.85 -8.86 -7.40
N LYS A 68 -7.10 -7.76 -7.41
CA LYS A 68 -7.64 -6.41 -7.62
C LYS A 68 -6.83 -5.62 -8.63
N SER A 69 -7.50 -4.85 -9.47
CA SER A 69 -6.81 -3.99 -10.43
C SER A 69 -6.48 -2.64 -9.79
N LEU A 70 -5.18 -2.38 -9.60
CA LEU A 70 -4.66 -1.05 -9.25
C LEU A 70 -4.70 -0.14 -10.49
N ALA A 71 -5.89 0.32 -10.85
CA ALA A 71 -6.02 1.39 -11.83
C ALA A 71 -5.48 2.71 -11.24
N PRO A 72 -4.86 3.59 -12.06
CA PRO A 72 -4.33 4.87 -11.58
C PRO A 72 -5.37 5.76 -10.86
N ASN A 73 -6.64 5.58 -11.15
CA ASN A 73 -7.75 6.33 -10.59
C ASN A 73 -8.54 5.58 -9.49
N THR A 74 -8.06 4.42 -9.01
CA THR A 74 -8.71 3.70 -7.91
C THR A 74 -8.80 4.58 -6.68
N SER A 75 -10.02 4.83 -6.18
CA SER A 75 -10.24 5.71 -5.04
C SER A 75 -9.85 5.04 -3.72
N THR A 76 -9.68 5.84 -2.67
CA THR A 76 -9.51 5.31 -1.30
C THR A 76 -10.72 4.46 -0.89
N GLY A 77 -11.94 4.84 -1.30
CA GLY A 77 -13.17 4.10 -1.01
C GLY A 77 -13.18 2.70 -1.62
N ASP A 78 -12.72 2.57 -2.87
CA ASP A 78 -12.63 1.27 -3.56
C ASP A 78 -11.68 0.32 -2.82
N ARG A 79 -10.54 0.84 -2.36
CA ARG A 79 -9.54 0.06 -1.61
C ARG A 79 -10.07 -0.41 -0.26
N TYR A 80 -10.83 0.43 0.45
CA TYR A 80 -11.55 0.00 1.65
C TYR A 80 -12.61 -1.07 1.32
N GLY A 81 -13.28 -0.95 0.18
CA GLY A 81 -14.18 -1.98 -0.34
C GLY A 81 -13.47 -3.32 -0.55
N TRP A 82 -12.27 -3.32 -1.11
CA TRP A 82 -11.47 -4.54 -1.30
C TRP A 82 -11.09 -5.19 0.03
N VAL A 83 -10.67 -4.38 1.00
CA VAL A 83 -10.37 -4.86 2.36
C VAL A 83 -11.61 -5.46 3.01
N ALA A 84 -12.76 -4.77 2.93
CA ALA A 84 -14.01 -5.25 3.49
C ALA A 84 -14.45 -6.57 2.83
N GLN A 85 -14.30 -6.69 1.52
CA GLN A 85 -14.58 -7.93 0.78
C GLN A 85 -13.67 -9.08 1.24
N ALA A 86 -12.35 -8.84 1.36
CA ALA A 86 -11.41 -9.85 1.84
C ALA A 86 -11.71 -10.31 3.27
N VAL A 87 -12.08 -9.38 4.16
CA VAL A 87 -12.56 -9.72 5.52
C VAL A 87 -13.81 -10.58 5.44
N GLY A 88 -14.81 -10.19 4.62
CA GLY A 88 -16.01 -11.00 4.39
C GLY A 88 -15.69 -12.43 3.93
N TYR A 89 -14.75 -12.58 3.00
CA TYR A 89 -14.29 -13.86 2.48
C TYR A 89 -13.61 -14.76 3.51
N THR A 90 -12.99 -14.20 4.55
CA THR A 90 -12.43 -15.00 5.65
C THR A 90 -13.52 -15.74 6.45
N HIS A 91 -14.77 -15.25 6.38
CA HIS A 91 -15.92 -15.83 7.06
C HIS A 91 -16.73 -16.80 6.19
N CYS A 92 -16.41 -16.90 4.89
CA CYS A 92 -17.07 -17.80 3.96
C CYS A 92 -16.72 -19.27 4.19
N GLN A 93 -17.66 -20.16 3.91
CA GLN A 93 -17.39 -21.59 3.76
C GLN A 93 -17.08 -21.85 2.28
N TRP A 94 -15.83 -22.22 1.99
CA TRP A 94 -15.33 -22.55 0.66
C TRP A 94 -15.43 -24.05 0.39
N LYS A 95 -16.02 -24.41 -0.75
CA LYS A 95 -16.29 -25.81 -1.12
C LYS A 95 -15.00 -26.63 -1.13
N GLY A 96 -14.90 -27.63 -0.26
CA GLY A 96 -13.71 -28.50 -0.15
C GLY A 96 -12.60 -27.96 0.74
N TYR A 97 -12.70 -26.71 1.22
CA TYR A 97 -11.63 -26.02 1.94
C TYR A 97 -12.03 -25.51 3.33
N GLY A 98 -13.32 -25.30 3.60
CA GLY A 98 -13.76 -24.68 4.84
C GLY A 98 -13.49 -23.19 4.84
N ARG A 99 -13.03 -22.62 5.96
CA ARG A 99 -12.63 -21.20 6.02
C ARG A 99 -11.17 -21.06 5.64
N LEU A 100 -10.85 -20.00 4.92
CA LEU A 100 -9.50 -19.71 4.43
C LEU A 100 -9.05 -18.33 4.88
N GLY A 101 -7.74 -18.18 5.14
CA GLY A 101 -7.11 -16.87 5.13
C GLY A 101 -7.12 -16.33 3.69
N ILE A 102 -7.32 -15.03 3.53
CA ILE A 102 -7.53 -14.38 2.24
C ILE A 102 -6.39 -13.41 1.98
N PHE A 103 -5.70 -13.59 0.85
CA PHE A 103 -4.55 -12.77 0.48
C PHE A 103 -4.92 -11.89 -0.70
N LEU A 104 -4.82 -10.57 -0.52
CA LEU A 104 -5.07 -9.61 -1.58
C LEU A 104 -3.84 -9.50 -2.49
N CYS A 105 -4.07 -9.52 -3.79
CA CYS A 105 -3.03 -9.35 -4.80
C CYS A 105 -3.45 -8.32 -5.86
N PRO A 106 -2.76 -7.16 -5.95
CA PRO A 106 -1.71 -6.68 -5.06
C PRO A 106 -2.29 -6.23 -3.71
N SER A 107 -1.41 -5.92 -2.75
CA SER A 107 -1.83 -5.41 -1.44
C SER A 107 -2.61 -4.10 -1.58
N PRO A 108 -3.75 -3.95 -0.88
CA PRO A 108 -4.46 -2.69 -0.83
C PRO A 108 -3.71 -1.66 0.03
N LEU A 109 -2.52 -1.97 0.59
CA LEU A 109 -1.69 -1.01 1.33
C LEU A 109 -0.57 -0.43 0.46
N THR A 110 -0.38 -0.94 -0.75
CA THR A 110 0.62 -0.44 -1.72
C THR A 110 0.45 1.06 -2.00
N TRP A 111 -0.78 1.59 -1.91
CA TRP A 111 -1.04 3.02 -2.11
C TRP A 111 -0.62 3.91 -0.93
N LEU A 112 -0.62 3.40 0.31
CA LEU A 112 -0.10 4.16 1.46
C LEU A 112 1.40 4.40 1.26
N LEU A 113 2.10 3.40 0.71
CA LEU A 113 3.52 3.50 0.39
C LEU A 113 3.82 4.39 -0.82
N SER A 114 2.83 4.68 -1.68
CA SER A 114 3.03 5.40 -2.95
C SER A 114 2.54 6.86 -2.97
N ARG A 115 1.86 7.37 -1.93
CA ARG A 115 1.12 8.64 -1.98
C ARG A 115 1.80 9.89 -1.41
N ALA A 116 2.91 9.78 -0.70
CA ALA A 116 3.62 10.96 -0.20
C ALA A 116 4.03 11.92 -1.35
N ASP A 117 4.49 11.38 -2.47
CA ASP A 117 4.97 12.18 -3.60
C ASP A 117 3.82 12.76 -4.47
N GLU A 118 2.65 12.11 -4.52
CA GLU A 118 1.49 12.58 -5.29
C GLU A 118 0.81 13.80 -4.64
N ILE A 119 0.74 13.85 -3.31
CA ILE A 119 0.19 14.97 -2.54
C ILE A 119 1.12 16.19 -2.60
N ALA A 120 2.44 15.97 -2.50
CA ALA A 120 3.46 17.01 -2.65
C ALA A 120 3.47 17.60 -4.07
N THR A 121 3.35 16.75 -5.11
CA THR A 121 3.28 17.19 -6.52
C THR A 121 1.99 17.95 -6.83
N ALA A 122 0.85 17.55 -6.26
CA ALA A 122 -0.41 18.28 -6.39
C ALA A 122 -0.35 19.68 -5.75
N ARG A 123 0.40 19.85 -4.66
CA ARG A 123 0.65 21.15 -4.00
C ARG A 123 1.64 22.04 -4.77
N GLN A 124 2.68 21.46 -5.38
CA GLN A 124 3.66 22.21 -6.20
C GLN A 124 3.07 22.75 -7.51
N ARG A 125 2.11 22.05 -8.11
CA ARG A 125 1.40 22.50 -9.33
C ARG A 125 0.56 23.78 -9.12
N GLN A 126 0.45 24.30 -7.89
CA GLN A 126 -0.24 25.55 -7.59
C GLN A 126 0.66 26.81 -7.63
N ILE A 127 1.97 26.70 -7.94
CA ILE A 127 2.89 27.85 -8.03
C ILE A 127 3.01 28.34 -9.49
N SER A 128 2.50 29.53 -9.79
CA SER A 128 2.51 30.12 -11.14
C SER A 128 3.80 30.92 -11.47
N PRO A 129 4.53 30.60 -12.56
CA PRO A 129 5.73 31.33 -13.00
C PRO A 129 5.51 32.83 -13.24
N GLU A 130 4.32 33.21 -13.70
CA GLU A 130 3.95 34.60 -13.96
C GLU A 130 3.85 35.43 -12.68
N VAL A 131 3.50 34.79 -11.56
CA VAL A 131 3.40 35.45 -10.25
C VAL A 131 4.80 35.72 -9.69
N LEU A 132 5.76 34.84 -9.95
CA LEU A 132 7.16 35.00 -9.49
C LEU A 132 7.88 36.15 -10.21
N GLU A 133 7.63 36.34 -11.51
CA GLU A 133 8.23 37.42 -12.30
C GLU A 133 7.73 38.81 -11.85
N LYS A 134 6.45 38.91 -11.48
CA LYS A 134 5.87 40.12 -10.89
C LYS A 134 6.55 40.51 -9.57
N GLU A 135 7.02 39.55 -8.78
CA GLU A 135 7.75 39.82 -7.54
C GLU A 135 9.16 40.38 -7.80
N ARG A 136 9.87 39.87 -8.82
CA ARG A 136 11.21 40.37 -9.20
C ARG A 136 11.18 41.83 -9.60
N GLN A 137 10.18 42.22 -10.40
CA GLN A 137 10.00 43.60 -10.83
C GLN A 137 9.78 44.54 -9.64
N ARG A 138 8.93 44.16 -8.67
CA ARG A 138 8.68 44.94 -7.45
C ARG A 138 9.95 45.19 -6.63
N VAL A 139 10.82 44.18 -6.47
CA VAL A 139 12.07 44.31 -5.69
C VAL A 139 13.07 45.27 -6.37
N ARG A 140 13.19 45.20 -7.70
CA ARG A 140 14.07 46.09 -8.47
C ARG A 140 13.64 47.55 -8.39
N GLU A 141 12.35 47.82 -8.51
CA GLU A 141 11.80 49.17 -8.44
C GLU A 141 11.99 49.79 -7.04
N TYR A 142 11.85 49.00 -5.99
CA TYR A 142 12.11 49.44 -4.62
C TYR A 142 13.58 49.89 -4.44
N GLY A 143 14.56 49.12 -4.94
CA GLY A 143 15.98 49.48 -4.83
C GLY A 143 16.34 50.82 -5.48
N ARG A 144 15.87 51.05 -6.71
CA ARG A 144 16.13 52.30 -7.46
C ARG A 144 15.58 53.53 -6.73
N ARG A 145 14.41 53.40 -6.09
CA ARG A 145 13.75 54.50 -5.37
C ARG A 145 14.55 55.03 -4.19
N PHE A 146 15.49 54.23 -3.67
CA PHE A 146 16.39 54.59 -2.57
C PHE A 146 17.86 54.69 -3.01
N GLY A 147 18.13 54.82 -4.31
CA GLY A 147 19.48 55.06 -4.85
C GLY A 147 20.44 53.87 -4.74
N LYS A 148 19.92 52.64 -4.62
CA LYS A 148 20.73 51.41 -4.57
C LYS A 148 20.47 50.53 -5.78
N GLU A 149 21.53 50.12 -6.48
CA GLU A 149 21.47 49.04 -7.48
C GLU A 149 21.82 47.71 -6.82
N TYR A 150 20.84 46.81 -6.74
CA TYR A 150 21.03 45.46 -6.22
C TYR A 150 21.48 44.51 -7.34
N SER A 151 22.45 43.65 -7.04
CA SER A 151 22.87 42.56 -7.96
C SER A 151 21.72 41.59 -8.26
N ASP A 152 21.70 40.97 -9.43
CA ASP A 152 20.62 40.05 -9.84
C ASP A 152 20.44 38.85 -8.89
N ALA A 153 21.53 38.29 -8.36
CA ALA A 153 21.46 37.20 -7.37
C ALA A 153 20.71 37.59 -6.08
N TYR A 154 20.77 38.87 -5.69
CA TYR A 154 20.02 39.41 -4.55
C TYR A 154 18.55 39.60 -4.89
N VAL A 155 18.24 40.11 -6.09
CA VAL A 155 16.87 40.32 -6.57
C VAL A 155 16.12 38.99 -6.65
N ASP A 156 16.74 37.95 -7.20
CA ASP A 156 16.14 36.62 -7.31
C ASP A 156 15.82 36.02 -5.94
N ARG A 157 16.76 36.12 -4.99
CA ARG A 157 16.55 35.66 -3.62
C ARG A 157 15.37 36.38 -2.94
N GLU A 158 15.31 37.69 -3.06
CA GLU A 158 14.27 38.50 -2.42
C GLU A 158 12.89 38.35 -3.09
N ALA A 159 12.82 38.14 -4.40
CA ALA A 159 11.55 37.90 -5.10
C ALA A 159 10.95 36.54 -4.74
N LEU A 160 11.79 35.51 -4.66
CA LEU A 160 11.40 34.18 -4.24
C LEU A 160 10.99 34.17 -2.76
N LEU A 161 11.69 34.93 -1.91
CA LEU A 161 11.31 35.17 -0.52
C LEU A 161 10.04 36.04 -0.38
N ALA A 162 9.75 36.99 -1.27
CA ALA A 162 8.54 37.80 -1.23
C ALA A 162 7.31 37.02 -1.72
N HIS A 163 7.49 36.20 -2.75
CA HIS A 163 6.48 35.24 -3.22
C HIS A 163 6.18 34.21 -2.13
N ARG A 164 7.23 33.66 -1.50
CA ARG A 164 7.12 32.76 -0.34
C ARG A 164 6.55 33.49 0.88
N ARG A 165 6.96 34.71 1.23
CA ARG A 165 6.35 35.52 2.31
C ARG A 165 4.88 35.85 2.06
N ARG A 166 4.45 35.95 0.80
CA ARG A 166 3.02 36.01 0.44
C ARG A 166 2.31 34.65 0.51
N LEU A 167 3.08 33.55 0.54
CA LEU A 167 2.64 32.15 0.60
C LEU A 167 3.12 31.42 1.89
N GLY A 168 3.55 32.12 2.96
CA GLY A 168 4.12 31.57 4.21
C GLY A 168 5.67 31.64 4.29
N GLU A 169 6.30 32.10 5.39
CA GLU A 169 6.39 31.36 6.67
C GLU A 169 6.55 29.83 6.47
N LEU A 170 7.45 29.22 7.25
CA LEU A 170 7.51 27.74 7.36
C LEU A 170 6.07 27.23 7.44
N THR A 171 5.69 26.28 6.58
CA THR A 171 4.36 25.71 6.68
C THR A 171 4.21 25.10 8.08
N TYR A 172 3.00 25.10 8.63
CA TYR A 172 2.74 24.49 9.94
C TYR A 172 3.27 23.05 9.99
N GLU A 173 3.14 22.33 8.88
CA GLU A 173 3.64 20.97 8.69
C GLU A 173 5.17 20.90 8.76
N GLU A 174 5.90 21.83 8.12
CA GLU A 174 7.37 21.86 8.10
C GLU A 174 7.95 22.26 9.46
N PHE A 175 7.30 23.20 10.16
CA PHE A 175 7.65 23.55 11.54
C PHE A 175 7.41 22.38 12.49
N THR A 176 6.24 21.74 12.40
CA THR A 176 5.89 20.58 13.24
C THR A 176 6.81 19.40 12.97
N ALA A 177 7.15 19.13 11.71
CA ALA A 177 8.06 18.05 11.37
C ALA A 177 9.45 18.23 11.99
N ARG A 178 9.99 19.44 11.94
CA ARG A 178 11.27 19.76 12.59
C ARG A 178 11.18 19.72 14.11
N ALA A 179 10.06 20.15 14.69
CA ALA A 179 9.82 20.03 16.13
C ALA A 179 9.75 18.57 16.59
N ASP A 180 9.21 17.69 15.75
CA ASP A 180 9.15 16.23 15.96
C ASP A 180 10.47 15.51 15.60
N GLY A 181 11.50 16.24 15.14
CA GLY A 181 12.84 15.71 14.86
C GLY A 181 13.06 15.18 13.44
N TYR A 182 12.13 15.40 12.51
CA TYR A 182 12.26 15.03 11.10
C TYR A 182 12.92 16.15 10.28
N ALA A 183 13.60 15.80 9.19
CA ALA A 183 14.28 16.78 8.33
C ALA A 183 13.30 17.63 7.51
N SER A 184 12.13 17.09 7.17
CA SER A 184 11.05 17.77 6.44
C SER A 184 9.66 17.20 6.74
N ALA A 185 8.61 17.92 6.33
CA ALA A 185 7.23 17.43 6.38
C ALA A 185 7.04 16.14 5.56
N ASP A 186 7.69 16.02 4.40
CA ASP A 186 7.61 14.83 3.54
C ASP A 186 8.21 13.60 4.23
N GLU A 187 9.32 13.75 4.96
CA GLU A 187 9.93 12.64 5.72
C GLU A 187 9.01 12.19 6.85
N ARG A 188 8.41 13.13 7.57
CA ARG A 188 7.42 12.85 8.62
C ARG A 188 6.17 12.16 8.06
N GLU A 189 5.68 12.61 6.90
CA GLU A 189 4.52 12.01 6.23
C GLU A 189 4.83 10.57 5.79
N ARG A 190 6.00 10.32 5.18
CA ARG A 190 6.44 8.96 4.83
C ARG A 190 6.55 8.04 6.04
N GLU A 191 7.14 8.51 7.14
CA GLU A 191 7.24 7.72 8.38
C GLU A 191 5.84 7.43 8.97
N HIS A 192 4.94 8.42 8.93
CA HIS A 192 3.55 8.25 9.36
C HIS A 192 2.79 7.23 8.51
N ASP A 193 2.95 7.30 7.19
CA ASP A 193 2.33 6.37 6.24
C ASP A 193 2.86 4.94 6.44
N LEU A 194 4.17 4.79 6.68
CA LEU A 194 4.80 3.50 6.99
C LEU A 194 4.24 2.89 8.28
N ARG A 195 4.14 3.67 9.36
CA ARG A 195 3.56 3.20 10.63
C ARG A 195 2.10 2.83 10.46
N THR A 196 1.33 3.64 9.74
CA THR A 196 -0.08 3.37 9.45
C THR A 196 -0.23 2.08 8.65
N ALA A 197 0.61 1.88 7.62
CA ALA A 197 0.63 0.65 6.84
C ALA A 197 0.99 -0.56 7.71
N GLU A 198 1.97 -0.44 8.62
CA GLU A 198 2.36 -1.49 9.55
C GLU A 198 1.21 -1.85 10.51
N GLU A 199 0.58 -0.86 11.14
CA GLU A 199 -0.55 -1.06 12.06
C GLU A 199 -1.75 -1.70 11.35
N LEU A 200 -2.09 -1.22 10.16
CA LEU A 200 -3.15 -1.79 9.34
C LEU A 200 -2.82 -3.23 8.93
N THR A 201 -1.58 -3.52 8.55
CA THR A 201 -1.14 -4.89 8.22
C THR A 201 -1.32 -5.83 9.41
N HIS A 202 -0.97 -5.37 10.62
CA HIS A 202 -1.18 -6.14 11.85
C HIS A 202 -2.66 -6.43 12.09
N LEU A 203 -3.51 -5.40 12.02
CA LEU A 203 -4.95 -5.50 12.21
C LEU A 203 -5.60 -6.44 11.19
N LEU A 204 -5.26 -6.30 9.90
CA LEU A 204 -5.76 -7.17 8.84
C LEU A 204 -5.35 -8.63 9.06
N GLY A 205 -4.11 -8.87 9.48
CA GLY A 205 -3.67 -10.22 9.77
C GLY A 205 -4.37 -10.87 10.98
N GLN A 206 -4.84 -10.09 11.96
CA GLN A 206 -5.75 -10.61 13.01
C GLN A 206 -7.08 -11.08 12.43
N LEU A 207 -7.56 -10.42 11.38
CA LEU A 207 -8.75 -10.80 10.61
C LEU A 207 -8.47 -11.88 9.55
N SER A 208 -7.28 -12.50 9.57
CA SER A 208 -6.86 -13.51 8.59
C SER A 208 -6.80 -13.01 7.15
N VAL A 209 -6.63 -11.70 6.97
CA VAL A 209 -6.32 -11.07 5.69
C VAL A 209 -4.81 -10.85 5.60
N GLY A 210 -4.22 -11.23 4.48
CA GLY A 210 -2.81 -11.04 4.18
C GLY A 210 -2.61 -10.41 2.81
N GLU A 211 -1.35 -10.36 2.40
CA GLU A 211 -0.95 -9.83 1.10
C GLU A 211 -0.07 -10.83 0.35
N LEU A 212 -0.31 -10.91 -0.96
CA LEU A 212 0.50 -11.66 -1.92
C LEU A 212 1.08 -10.64 -2.90
N MET A 213 2.39 -10.39 -2.80
CA MET A 213 3.04 -9.37 -3.61
C MET A 213 4.54 -9.62 -3.77
N PRO A 214 5.16 -9.04 -4.81
CA PRO A 214 6.60 -9.17 -5.04
C PRO A 214 7.40 -8.14 -4.21
N TYR A 215 8.42 -8.64 -3.51
CA TYR A 215 9.40 -7.84 -2.77
C TYR A 215 10.78 -7.96 -3.43
N GLU A 216 11.55 -6.89 -3.38
CA GLU A 216 12.85 -6.80 -4.08
C GLU A 216 13.83 -7.92 -3.70
N LYS A 217 13.95 -8.24 -2.41
CA LYS A 217 14.97 -9.18 -1.91
C LYS A 217 14.50 -10.64 -1.87
N ILE A 218 13.19 -10.87 -1.74
CA ILE A 218 12.64 -12.21 -1.46
C ILE A 218 11.72 -12.75 -2.56
N GLY A 219 11.53 -11.99 -3.64
CA GLY A 219 10.62 -12.34 -4.74
C GLY A 219 9.16 -12.23 -4.30
N TRP A 220 8.28 -13.03 -4.91
CA TRP A 220 6.89 -13.13 -4.45
C TRP A 220 6.83 -13.65 -3.03
N ALA A 221 6.03 -13.02 -2.16
CA ALA A 221 5.88 -13.44 -0.79
C ALA A 221 4.42 -13.39 -0.34
N LEU A 222 4.10 -14.30 0.57
CA LEU A 222 2.88 -14.30 1.37
C LEU A 222 3.21 -13.68 2.71
N MET A 223 2.56 -12.55 3.02
CA MET A 223 2.73 -11.86 4.29
C MET A 223 1.40 -11.77 5.03
N ARG A 224 1.45 -11.87 6.36
CA ARG A 224 0.30 -11.66 7.24
C ARG A 224 0.78 -11.09 8.56
N SER A 225 0.15 -10.02 9.04
CA SER A 225 0.59 -9.30 10.25
C SER A 225 2.08 -8.93 10.23
N GLY A 226 2.56 -8.38 9.12
CA GLY A 226 3.96 -7.97 8.93
C GLY A 226 4.96 -9.13 8.87
N THR A 227 4.50 -10.37 9.00
CA THR A 227 5.35 -11.55 9.07
C THR A 227 5.21 -12.39 7.81
N ARG A 228 6.36 -12.81 7.28
CA ARG A 228 6.45 -13.67 6.09
C ARG A 228 6.01 -15.09 6.43
N LEU A 229 5.08 -15.63 5.65
CA LEU A 229 4.65 -17.03 5.70
C LEU A 229 5.39 -17.88 4.68
N TRP A 230 5.62 -17.31 3.50
CA TRP A 230 6.32 -17.96 2.39
C TRP A 230 6.94 -16.91 1.48
N SER A 231 8.01 -17.28 0.78
CA SER A 231 8.54 -16.48 -0.32
C SER A 231 9.20 -17.32 -1.40
N GLU A 232 9.22 -16.81 -2.62
CA GLU A 232 9.86 -17.40 -3.81
C GLU A 232 11.32 -17.81 -3.53
N HIS A 233 12.12 -16.94 -2.92
CA HIS A 233 13.54 -17.24 -2.64
C HIS A 233 13.78 -18.00 -1.33
N GLY A 234 12.82 -17.96 -0.39
CA GLY A 234 13.03 -18.42 0.98
C GLY A 234 12.19 -19.64 1.39
N GLY A 235 11.27 -20.09 0.54
CA GLY A 235 10.30 -21.12 0.90
C GLY A 235 9.42 -20.71 2.08
N VAL A 236 8.94 -21.72 2.82
CA VAL A 236 8.06 -21.56 3.98
C VAL A 236 8.84 -21.02 5.18
N ALA A 237 8.27 -20.02 5.85
CA ALA A 237 8.81 -19.50 7.09
C ALA A 237 8.21 -20.23 8.30
N LYS A 238 9.04 -20.50 9.31
CA LYS A 238 8.55 -21.03 10.60
C LYS A 238 7.85 -19.92 11.37
N VAL A 239 6.52 -19.90 11.32
CA VAL A 239 5.67 -18.95 12.04
C VAL A 239 4.78 -19.67 13.05
N ALA A 240 4.41 -18.98 14.13
CA ALA A 240 3.69 -19.56 15.26
C ALA A 240 2.16 -19.64 15.06
N TYR A 241 1.65 -19.38 13.85
CA TYR A 241 0.21 -19.28 13.59
C TYR A 241 -0.19 -19.96 12.27
N GLU A 242 -1.42 -20.44 12.26
CA GLU A 242 -2.06 -21.18 11.17
C GLU A 242 -2.56 -20.24 10.07
N LEU A 243 -2.62 -20.74 8.83
CA LEU A 243 -3.28 -20.07 7.72
C LEU A 243 -4.79 -19.98 7.92
N ARG A 244 -5.38 -20.99 8.56
CA ARG A 244 -6.82 -21.04 8.79
C ARG A 244 -7.27 -19.96 9.80
N PRO A 245 -8.40 -19.28 9.55
CA PRO A 245 -8.96 -18.35 10.52
C PRO A 245 -9.36 -19.09 11.80
N ARG A 246 -9.00 -18.54 12.97
CA ARG A 246 -9.43 -19.08 14.26
C ARG A 246 -10.93 -18.90 14.45
N ILE A 247 -11.60 -19.95 14.94
CA ILE A 247 -13.02 -19.92 15.29
C ILE A 247 -13.15 -20.05 16.81
N GLY A 248 -13.52 -18.95 17.48
CA GLY A 248 -13.72 -18.95 18.93
C GLY A 248 -12.43 -19.15 19.75
N SER A 249 -12.59 -19.29 21.05
CA SER A 249 -11.51 -19.60 21.99
C SER A 249 -11.31 -21.11 22.10
N GLU A 250 -10.95 -21.78 21.01
CA GLU A 250 -10.43 -23.14 21.13
C GLU A 250 -9.09 -23.08 21.88
N ARG A 251 -9.17 -23.29 23.20
CA ARG A 251 -8.00 -23.64 24.01
C ARG A 251 -7.45 -24.93 23.41
N ARG A 252 -6.31 -24.84 22.74
CA ARG A 252 -5.48 -26.00 22.38
C ARG A 252 -5.35 -26.86 23.64
N ARG A 253 -6.00 -28.04 23.66
CA ARG A 253 -5.64 -29.07 24.63
C ARG A 253 -4.19 -29.43 24.31
N ARG A 254 -3.30 -29.09 25.23
CA ARG A 254 -1.92 -29.57 25.23
C ARG A 254 -1.91 -31.09 25.36
#